data_AF-A0A9E7R2S8-F1
#
_entry.id   AF-A0A9E7R2S8-F1
#
_cell.length_a   1.000
_cell.length_b   1.000
_cell.length_c   1.000
_cell.angle_alpha   90.00
_cell.angle_beta   90.00
_cell.angle_gamma   90.00
#
_symmetry.space_group_name_H-M   'P 1'
#
loop_
_entity.id
_entity.type
_entity.pdbx_description
1 polymer ?
#
loop_
_entity_poly.entity_id
_entity_poly.type
_entity_poly.pdbx_seq_one_letter_code
_entity_poly.pdbx_strand_id
1 'polypeptide(L)'
;MSDSRLVEEWEYARLEVEGHRADVTMTRSDKRNAMNEPLLEQLREAIEAADAHDEVRALVLQGDGPVFCAGMDLEMMRDRKESGATAERFPRLLETIESVSVPTVAAVKRAAPAGAFELTLPFDFRVLGSDARYGVLEVQLGTFPHGGATQRLPRLVGLSNAKRIVLTGDWVDPEEARTMGLVHDVVPDNEVDARARDLADDLCENAPLGMANAKVALNAALETPLDEGLELERTLGAQLDDTYDYHEGFSARIEDREPEFEGRSRASRSRPRSRAWRPHGTRPASGRPTRGRLGRSSRARHRGCPPRRTGGRVRCRRRSPARTGPTPRTGRA
;
A
#
# COMPACT_ATOMS: atom_id res chain seq x y z
N MET A 1 26.27 4.17 14.66
CA MET A 1 25.03 4.10 15.48
C MET A 1 24.16 5.22 14.97
N SER A 2 23.34 4.91 13.97
CA SER A 2 22.37 5.86 13.42
C SER A 2 21.32 6.13 14.50
N ASP A 3 21.04 7.40 14.77
CA ASP A 3 20.12 7.82 15.83
C ASP A 3 18.69 7.75 15.28
N SER A 4 18.12 6.54 15.27
CA SER A 4 16.72 6.33 14.90
C SER A 4 15.81 7.12 15.82
N ARG A 5 14.99 8.01 15.27
CA ARG A 5 14.09 8.85 16.05
C ARG A 5 12.68 8.25 16.02
N LEU A 6 12.18 7.86 17.20
CA LEU A 6 10.76 7.55 17.37
C LEU A 6 9.93 8.81 17.07
N VAL A 7 9.05 8.72 16.08
CA VAL A 7 8.17 9.81 15.68
C VAL A 7 6.86 9.69 16.43
N GLU A 8 6.18 8.55 16.26
CA GLU A 8 4.88 8.27 16.87
C GLU A 8 4.75 6.78 17.22
N GLU A 9 3.97 6.49 18.26
CA GLU A 9 3.68 5.14 18.72
C GLU A 9 2.18 5.03 19.04
N TRP A 10 1.56 4.01 18.45
CA TRP A 10 0.19 3.57 18.71
C TRP A 10 0.21 2.24 19.47
N GLU A 11 -0.98 1.75 19.85
CA GLU A 11 -1.10 0.47 20.56
C GLU A 11 -0.52 -0.72 19.77
N TYR A 12 -0.74 -0.76 18.46
CA TYR A 12 -0.36 -1.87 17.58
C TYR A 12 0.49 -1.44 16.37
N ALA A 13 0.91 -0.18 16.30
CA ALA A 13 1.81 0.31 15.26
C ALA A 13 2.84 1.28 15.84
N ARG A 14 4.03 1.33 15.23
CA ARG A 14 5.09 2.27 15.58
C ARG A 14 5.72 2.86 14.33
N LEU A 15 6.04 4.15 14.36
CA LEU A 15 6.73 4.87 13.30
C LEU A 15 8.07 5.41 13.82
N GLU A 16 9.15 4.95 13.22
CA GLU A 16 10.51 5.41 13.48
C GLU A 16 11.11 5.98 12.19
N VAL A 17 11.90 7.06 12.28
CA VAL A 17 12.62 7.62 11.14
C VAL A 17 14.13 7.53 11.41
N GLU A 18 14.84 6.92 10.47
CA GLU A 18 16.29 6.74 10.51
C GLU A 18 16.88 7.31 9.22
N GLY A 19 17.65 8.40 9.33
CA GLY A 19 18.07 9.15 8.14
C GLY A 19 16.87 9.65 7.34
N HIS A 20 16.71 9.13 6.13
CA HIS A 20 15.58 9.42 5.23
C HIS A 20 14.57 8.26 5.11
N ARG A 21 14.78 7.16 5.83
CA ARG A 21 13.91 6.00 5.82
C ARG A 21 12.91 6.07 6.98
N ALA A 22 11.63 5.80 6.68
CA ALA A 22 10.60 5.58 7.67
C ALA A 22 10.37 4.08 7.88
N ASP A 23 10.46 3.60 9.11
CA ASP A 23 10.13 2.24 9.52
C ASP A 23 8.77 2.23 10.21
N VAL A 24 7.75 1.69 9.52
CA VAL A 24 6.43 1.39 10.10
C VAL A 24 6.43 -0.06 10.58
N THR A 25 6.22 -0.27 11.88
CA THR A 25 6.26 -1.61 12.50
C THR A 25 4.91 -1.97 13.11
N MET A 26 4.35 -3.13 12.74
CA MET A 26 3.22 -3.73 13.45
C MET A 26 3.69 -4.30 14.79
N THR A 27 3.10 -3.88 15.91
CA THR A 27 3.57 -4.22 17.28
C THR A 27 2.65 -5.20 18.01
N ARG A 28 1.69 -5.84 17.33
CA ARG A 28 0.78 -6.85 17.91
C ARG A 28 1.40 -8.26 17.89
N SER A 29 2.65 -8.39 18.31
CA SER A 29 3.47 -9.60 18.15
C SER A 29 2.97 -10.78 18.99
N ASP A 30 2.29 -10.52 20.10
CA ASP A 30 1.60 -11.51 20.94
C ASP A 30 0.48 -12.27 20.18
N LYS A 31 -0.11 -11.63 19.17
CA LYS A 31 -1.07 -12.24 18.23
C LYS A 31 -0.47 -12.46 16.84
N ARG A 32 0.87 -12.51 16.74
CA ARG A 32 1.58 -12.70 15.47
C ARG A 32 1.17 -11.66 14.41
N ASN A 33 0.93 -10.43 14.85
CA ASN A 33 0.49 -9.29 14.05
C ASN A 33 -0.81 -9.56 13.26
N ALA A 34 -1.70 -10.43 13.74
CA ALA A 34 -3.00 -10.63 13.11
C ALA A 34 -3.77 -9.28 13.04
N MET A 35 -4.34 -8.97 11.87
CA MET A 35 -5.00 -7.68 11.62
C MET A 35 -6.40 -7.64 12.23
N ASN A 36 -6.53 -6.85 13.29
CA ASN A 36 -7.81 -6.40 13.86
C ASN A 36 -8.12 -4.96 13.39
N GLU A 37 -9.30 -4.43 13.71
CA GLU A 37 -9.66 -3.06 13.30
C GLU A 37 -8.72 -1.97 13.82
N PRO A 38 -8.29 -1.97 15.10
CA PRO A 38 -7.31 -0.99 15.59
C PRO A 38 -6.00 -1.03 14.82
N LEU A 39 -5.43 -2.22 14.57
CA LEU A 39 -4.18 -2.34 13.82
C LEU A 39 -4.31 -1.80 12.39
N LEU A 40 -5.41 -2.13 11.70
CA LEU A 40 -5.65 -1.61 10.34
C LEU A 40 -5.70 -0.08 10.30
N GLU A 41 -6.37 0.54 11.28
CA GLU A 41 -6.47 2.00 11.38
C GLU A 41 -5.12 2.64 11.70
N GLN A 42 -4.40 2.10 12.68
CA GLN A 42 -3.13 2.64 13.15
C GLN A 42 -2.03 2.49 12.10
N LEU A 43 -2.06 1.42 11.30
CA LEU A 43 -1.17 1.29 10.14
C LEU A 43 -1.45 2.37 9.09
N ARG A 44 -2.74 2.66 8.81
CA ARG A 44 -3.12 3.72 7.88
C ARG A 44 -2.59 5.07 8.37
N GLU A 45 -2.85 5.39 9.64
CA GLU A 45 -2.38 6.63 10.27
C GLU A 45 -0.84 6.73 10.27
N ALA A 46 -0.12 5.65 10.58
CA ALA A 46 1.33 5.62 10.58
C ALA A 46 1.93 5.84 9.18
N ILE A 47 1.34 5.24 8.15
CA ILE A 47 1.78 5.41 6.76
C ILE A 47 1.49 6.83 6.27
N GLU A 48 0.33 7.40 6.59
CA GLU A 48 0.01 8.79 6.26
C GLU A 48 0.93 9.78 7.00
N ALA A 49 1.26 9.51 8.27
CA ALA A 49 2.20 10.32 9.03
C ALA A 49 3.61 10.27 8.44
N ALA A 50 4.05 9.10 7.98
CA ALA A 50 5.34 8.93 7.29
C ALA A 50 5.37 9.67 5.95
N ASP A 51 4.33 9.54 5.12
CA ASP A 51 4.24 10.21 3.81
C ASP A 51 4.15 11.75 3.93
N ALA A 52 3.56 12.25 5.02
CA ALA A 52 3.50 13.68 5.32
C ALA A 52 4.80 14.25 5.91
N HIS A 53 5.80 13.42 6.23
CA HIS A 53 7.03 13.86 6.88
C HIS A 53 8.10 14.26 5.84
N ASP A 54 8.40 15.56 5.73
CA ASP A 54 9.30 16.14 4.71
C ASP A 54 10.71 15.52 4.59
N GLU A 55 11.18 14.81 5.63
CA GLU A 55 12.50 14.15 5.62
C GLU A 55 12.47 12.71 5.11
N VAL A 56 11.28 12.10 4.96
CA VAL A 56 11.11 10.72 4.52
C VAL A 56 11.23 10.66 2.99
N ARG A 57 12.02 9.71 2.52
CA ARG A 57 12.25 9.42 1.09
C ARG A 57 11.97 7.97 0.71
N ALA A 58 11.85 7.07 1.68
CA ALA A 58 11.39 5.70 1.50
C ALA A 58 10.72 5.17 2.78
N LEU A 59 9.81 4.21 2.64
CA LEU A 59 9.07 3.61 3.73
C LEU A 59 9.24 2.09 3.75
N VAL A 60 9.49 1.51 4.92
CA VAL A 60 9.50 0.07 5.17
C VAL A 60 8.32 -0.31 6.07
N LEU A 61 7.52 -1.29 5.66
CA LEU A 61 6.57 -1.96 6.55
C LEU A 61 7.14 -3.30 7.02
N GLN A 62 7.17 -3.49 8.34
CA GLN A 62 7.63 -4.72 8.97
C GLN A 62 6.73 -5.12 10.15
N GLY A 63 6.90 -6.36 10.63
CA GLY A 63 6.20 -6.86 11.82
C GLY A 63 7.16 -7.09 12.97
N ASP A 64 6.80 -6.68 14.18
CA ASP A 64 7.53 -7.06 15.39
C ASP A 64 7.37 -8.56 15.68
N GLY A 65 8.35 -9.12 16.39
CA GLY A 65 8.37 -10.52 16.78
C GLY A 65 8.67 -11.48 15.63
N PRO A 66 8.15 -12.72 15.66
CA PRO A 66 8.67 -13.78 14.81
C PRO A 66 8.19 -13.71 13.36
N VAL A 67 7.07 -13.05 13.05
CA VAL A 67 6.48 -13.07 11.71
C VAL A 67 6.15 -11.67 11.24
N PHE A 68 6.01 -11.49 9.93
CA PHE A 68 5.42 -10.28 9.37
C PHE A 68 3.97 -10.14 9.84
N CYS A 69 3.06 -11.01 9.41
CA CYS A 69 1.64 -10.94 9.78
C CYS A 69 0.94 -12.29 9.59
N ALA A 70 0.09 -12.69 10.54
CA ALA A 70 -0.68 -13.93 10.48
C ALA A 70 -1.98 -13.84 9.66
N GLY A 71 -2.23 -12.72 8.97
CA GLY A 71 -3.46 -12.47 8.22
C GLY A 71 -4.52 -11.72 9.05
N MET A 72 -5.77 -11.75 8.62
CA MET A 72 -6.89 -11.16 9.36
C MET A 72 -7.14 -11.91 10.67
N ASP A 73 -7.51 -11.17 11.72
CA ASP A 73 -7.89 -11.76 13.01
C ASP A 73 -9.11 -12.70 12.85
N LEU A 74 -8.95 -13.97 13.23
CA LEU A 74 -9.96 -15.00 12.97
C LEU A 74 -11.24 -14.80 13.78
N GLU A 75 -11.15 -14.23 14.99
CA GLU A 75 -12.35 -13.95 15.81
C GLU A 75 -13.17 -12.84 15.17
N MET A 76 -12.49 -11.78 14.73
CA MET A 76 -13.08 -10.70 13.94
C MET A 76 -13.74 -11.22 12.66
N MET A 77 -13.08 -12.13 11.94
CA MET A 77 -13.61 -12.69 10.70
C MET A 77 -14.81 -13.62 10.92
N ARG A 78 -14.79 -14.45 11.98
CA ARG A 78 -15.91 -15.33 12.35
C ARG A 78 -17.16 -14.53 12.71
N ASP A 79 -16.99 -13.45 13.46
CA ASP A 79 -18.10 -12.68 14.02
C ASP A 79 -18.58 -11.53 13.10
N ARG A 80 -17.96 -11.42 11.91
CA ARG A 80 -18.29 -10.41 10.90
C ARG A 80 -19.71 -10.58 10.39
N LYS A 81 -20.58 -9.61 10.71
CA LYS A 81 -21.91 -9.47 10.09
C LYS A 81 -21.80 -8.64 8.81
N GLU A 82 -22.59 -8.97 7.78
CA GLU A 82 -22.56 -8.40 6.41
C GLU A 82 -22.76 -6.86 6.28
N SER A 83 -22.82 -6.10 7.36
CA SER A 83 -22.97 -4.64 7.32
C SER A 83 -22.12 -3.97 8.39
N GLY A 84 -21.01 -3.32 8.01
CA GLY A 84 -20.21 -2.52 8.94
C GLY A 84 -19.00 -1.83 8.30
N ALA A 85 -18.58 -0.73 8.93
CA ALA A 85 -17.41 0.10 8.57
C ALA A 85 -16.10 -0.71 8.44
N THR A 86 -16.04 -1.86 9.12
CA THR A 86 -14.98 -2.86 9.02
C THR A 86 -14.65 -3.31 7.61
N ALA A 87 -15.67 -3.37 6.73
CA ALA A 87 -15.48 -3.82 5.35
C ALA A 87 -14.62 -2.87 4.52
N GLU A 88 -14.54 -1.59 4.91
CA GLU A 88 -13.79 -0.57 4.18
C GLU A 88 -12.39 -0.34 4.73
N ARG A 89 -12.09 -0.72 5.99
CA ARG A 89 -10.79 -0.40 6.61
C ARG A 89 -9.61 -1.04 5.88
N PHE A 90 -9.71 -2.33 5.56
CA PHE A 90 -8.61 -3.02 4.89
C PHE A 90 -8.40 -2.50 3.45
N PRO A 91 -9.43 -2.38 2.60
CA PRO A 91 -9.26 -1.71 1.30
C PRO A 91 -8.68 -0.29 1.39
N ARG A 92 -9.13 0.54 2.35
CA ARG A 92 -8.58 1.88 2.56
C ARG A 92 -7.10 1.86 2.91
N LEU A 93 -6.66 0.95 3.78
CA LEU A 93 -5.22 0.79 4.10
C LEU A 93 -4.40 0.46 2.83
N LEU A 94 -4.92 -0.42 1.98
CA LEU A 94 -4.24 -0.79 0.73
C LEU A 94 -4.17 0.37 -0.26
N GLU A 95 -5.26 1.14 -0.38
CA GLU A 95 -5.30 2.36 -1.18
C GLU A 95 -4.31 3.41 -0.65
N THR A 96 -4.23 3.58 0.68
CA THR A 96 -3.25 4.46 1.32
C THR A 96 -1.83 4.06 0.93
N ILE A 97 -1.45 2.78 1.03
CA ILE A 97 -0.11 2.29 0.65
C ILE A 97 0.20 2.60 -0.82
N GLU A 98 -0.74 2.31 -1.72
CA GLU A 98 -0.58 2.51 -3.17
C GLU A 98 -0.44 4.00 -3.54
N SER A 99 -1.01 4.89 -2.72
CA SER A 99 -0.97 6.35 -2.91
C SER A 99 0.24 7.06 -2.27
N VAL A 100 1.06 6.35 -1.48
CA VAL A 100 2.26 6.93 -0.84
C VAL A 100 3.18 7.52 -1.92
N SER A 101 3.63 8.75 -1.70
CA SER A 101 4.44 9.50 -2.68
C SER A 101 5.88 8.98 -2.79
N VAL A 102 6.38 8.37 -1.73
CA VAL A 102 7.72 7.76 -1.67
C VAL A 102 7.71 6.26 -2.00
N PRO A 103 8.84 5.67 -2.44
CA PRO A 103 9.01 4.22 -2.56
C PRO A 103 8.72 3.48 -1.26
N THR A 104 8.09 2.31 -1.37
CA THR A 104 7.64 1.47 -0.27
C THR A 104 8.20 0.06 -0.37
N VAL A 105 8.66 -0.49 0.76
CA VAL A 105 9.24 -1.84 0.85
C VAL A 105 8.50 -2.65 1.92
N ALA A 106 8.01 -3.84 1.58
CA ALA A 106 7.47 -4.81 2.55
C ALA A 106 8.54 -5.83 2.97
N ALA A 107 8.79 -5.94 4.28
CA ALA A 107 9.72 -6.87 4.90
C ALA A 107 9.00 -8.13 5.41
N VAL A 108 8.86 -9.14 4.54
CA VAL A 108 7.97 -10.30 4.75
C VAL A 108 8.74 -11.49 5.34
N LYS A 109 9.01 -11.47 6.64
CA LYS A 109 9.63 -12.62 7.35
C LYS A 109 8.62 -13.67 7.77
N ARG A 110 8.96 -14.95 7.60
CA ARG A 110 8.28 -16.18 8.08
C ARG A 110 6.83 -16.43 7.66
N ALA A 111 5.93 -15.45 7.70
CA ALA A 111 4.52 -15.67 7.38
C ALA A 111 3.80 -14.39 6.94
N ALA A 112 3.05 -14.53 5.84
CA ALA A 112 2.07 -13.58 5.35
C ALA A 112 0.97 -14.32 4.54
N PRO A 113 0.05 -15.02 5.20
CA PRO A 113 -1.06 -15.71 4.54
C PRO A 113 -2.27 -14.80 4.30
N ALA A 114 -3.05 -15.13 3.27
CA ALA A 114 -4.38 -14.57 3.02
C ALA A 114 -4.34 -13.03 3.01
N GLY A 115 -5.11 -12.35 3.87
CA GLY A 115 -5.07 -10.89 3.98
C GLY A 115 -3.66 -10.29 4.19
N ALA A 116 -2.74 -11.00 4.87
CA ALA A 116 -1.36 -10.53 4.99
C ALA A 116 -0.59 -10.62 3.67
N PHE A 117 -0.90 -11.59 2.81
CA PHE A 117 -0.40 -11.61 1.43
C PHE A 117 -0.93 -10.37 0.69
N GLU A 118 -2.23 -10.11 0.77
CA GLU A 118 -2.85 -8.97 0.09
C GLU A 118 -2.27 -7.62 0.54
N LEU A 119 -1.92 -7.50 1.83
CA LEU A 119 -1.24 -6.33 2.40
C LEU A 119 0.08 -5.97 1.71
N THR A 120 0.79 -6.96 1.17
CA THR A 120 2.11 -6.76 0.53
C THR A 120 2.02 -6.36 -0.95
N LEU A 121 0.87 -6.57 -1.60
CA LEU A 121 0.70 -6.35 -3.03
C LEU A 121 0.76 -4.89 -3.49
N PRO A 122 0.25 -3.88 -2.73
CA PRO A 122 0.36 -2.48 -3.14
C PRO A 122 1.75 -1.87 -2.92
N PHE A 123 2.68 -2.57 -2.27
CA PHE A 123 4.05 -2.08 -2.09
C PHE A 123 4.81 -2.05 -3.42
N ASP A 124 5.79 -1.17 -3.54
CA ASP A 124 6.67 -1.12 -4.71
C ASP A 124 7.62 -2.33 -4.70
N PHE A 125 8.25 -2.57 -3.54
CA PHE A 125 9.23 -3.64 -3.33
C PHE A 125 8.80 -4.62 -2.23
N ARG A 126 9.27 -5.87 -2.35
CA ARG A 126 9.00 -6.96 -1.41
C ARG A 126 10.28 -7.77 -1.19
N VAL A 127 10.70 -7.86 0.06
CA VAL A 127 11.77 -8.76 0.52
C VAL A 127 11.11 -9.90 1.28
N LEU A 128 11.38 -11.13 0.87
CA LEU A 128 10.72 -12.32 1.41
C LEU A 128 11.72 -13.24 2.11
N GLY A 129 11.29 -13.86 3.20
CA GLY A 129 12.05 -14.92 3.85
C GLY A 129 12.12 -16.20 3.03
N SER A 130 13.27 -16.86 3.01
CA SER A 130 13.51 -18.13 2.30
C SER A 130 12.60 -19.29 2.72
N ASP A 131 12.05 -19.22 3.93
CA ASP A 131 11.15 -20.23 4.51
C ASP A 131 9.75 -19.66 4.77
N ALA A 132 9.43 -18.48 4.20
CA ALA A 132 8.20 -17.78 4.49
C ALA A 132 6.96 -18.51 3.96
N ARG A 133 5.95 -18.62 4.81
CA ARG A 133 4.60 -19.05 4.45
C ARG A 133 3.84 -17.88 3.84
N TYR A 134 3.95 -17.74 2.52
CA TYR A 134 3.38 -16.66 1.72
C TYR A 134 2.40 -17.20 0.69
N GLY A 135 1.13 -16.80 0.75
CA GLY A 135 0.11 -17.30 -0.18
C GLY A 135 -1.31 -16.79 0.08
N VAL A 136 -2.17 -17.01 -0.91
CA VAL A 136 -3.58 -16.54 -0.94
C VAL A 136 -4.50 -17.74 -0.70
N LEU A 137 -4.83 -18.00 0.56
CA LEU A 137 -5.44 -19.28 0.99
C LEU A 137 -6.95 -19.22 1.20
N GLU A 138 -7.58 -18.07 0.93
CA GLU A 138 -8.98 -17.77 1.23
C GLU A 138 -9.96 -18.78 0.64
N VAL A 139 -9.65 -19.34 -0.53
CA VAL A 139 -10.47 -20.37 -1.19
C VAL A 139 -10.59 -21.66 -0.37
N GLN A 140 -9.60 -21.97 0.46
CA GLN A 140 -9.63 -23.12 1.38
C GLN A 140 -10.52 -22.86 2.60
N LEU A 141 -10.83 -21.60 2.89
CA LEU A 141 -11.71 -21.17 3.98
C LEU A 141 -13.16 -20.94 3.53
N GLY A 142 -13.50 -21.33 2.29
CA GLY A 142 -14.85 -21.16 1.73
C GLY A 142 -15.15 -19.72 1.31
N THR A 143 -14.12 -18.90 1.09
CA THR A 143 -14.26 -17.52 0.64
C THR A 143 -13.30 -17.22 -0.52
N PHE A 144 -13.06 -15.96 -0.84
CA PHE A 144 -12.05 -15.55 -1.81
C PHE A 144 -11.33 -14.29 -1.33
N PRO A 145 -10.21 -13.91 -1.97
CA PRO A 145 -9.43 -12.74 -1.55
C PRO A 145 -10.22 -11.45 -1.77
N HIS A 146 -10.29 -10.61 -0.74
CA HIS A 146 -11.09 -9.37 -0.75
C HIS A 146 -10.25 -8.10 -0.62
N GLY A 147 -8.94 -8.22 -0.37
CA GLY A 147 -7.94 -7.15 -0.36
C GLY A 147 -7.34 -6.89 -1.75
N GLY A 148 -8.01 -7.30 -2.83
CA GLY A 148 -7.59 -6.95 -4.18
C GLY A 148 -6.51 -7.84 -4.79
N ALA A 149 -6.17 -9.00 -4.22
CA ALA A 149 -5.27 -9.96 -4.87
C ALA A 149 -5.75 -10.37 -6.26
N THR A 150 -7.07 -10.47 -6.47
CA THR A 150 -7.61 -10.80 -7.81
C THR A 150 -7.36 -9.70 -8.86
N GLN A 151 -6.93 -8.51 -8.44
CA GLN A 151 -6.65 -7.35 -9.32
C GLN A 151 -5.16 -7.05 -9.42
N ARG A 152 -4.45 -7.00 -8.28
CA ARG A 152 -3.02 -6.65 -8.22
C ARG A 152 -2.12 -7.81 -8.64
N LEU A 153 -2.38 -9.02 -8.15
CA LEU A 153 -1.57 -10.20 -8.48
C LEU A 153 -1.45 -10.47 -9.99
N PRO A 154 -2.53 -10.46 -10.81
CA PRO A 154 -2.38 -10.69 -12.25
C PRO A 154 -1.60 -9.59 -12.98
N ARG A 155 -1.51 -8.37 -12.42
CA ARG A 155 -0.66 -7.29 -12.96
C ARG A 155 0.81 -7.53 -12.65
N LEU A 156 1.12 -8.14 -11.49
CA LEU A 156 2.48 -8.44 -11.07
C LEU A 156 3.07 -9.69 -11.74
N VAL A 157 2.32 -10.80 -11.75
CA VAL A 157 2.84 -12.12 -12.15
C VAL A 157 2.18 -12.71 -13.41
N GLY A 158 1.30 -11.94 -14.04
CA GLY A 158 0.46 -12.39 -15.14
C GLY A 158 -0.73 -13.25 -14.69
N LEU A 159 -1.79 -13.28 -15.52
CA LEU A 159 -3.06 -13.94 -15.18
C LEU A 159 -2.93 -15.45 -14.92
N SER A 160 -1.98 -16.12 -15.57
CA SER A 160 -1.77 -17.58 -15.42
C SER A 160 -1.30 -17.93 -14.01
N ASN A 161 -0.22 -17.29 -13.55
CA ASN A 161 0.32 -17.50 -12.20
C ASN A 161 -0.67 -17.03 -11.13
N ALA A 162 -1.33 -15.88 -11.35
CA ALA A 162 -2.36 -15.40 -10.42
C ALA A 162 -3.50 -16.40 -10.24
N LYS A 163 -3.99 -17.03 -11.31
CA LYS A 163 -5.00 -18.09 -11.23
C LYS A 163 -4.48 -19.32 -10.49
N ARG A 164 -3.23 -19.74 -10.75
CA ARG A 164 -2.62 -20.86 -10.03
C ARG A 164 -2.62 -20.57 -8.53
N ILE A 165 -2.06 -19.44 -8.12
CA ILE A 165 -1.94 -19.06 -6.70
C ILE A 165 -3.33 -18.98 -6.05
N VAL A 166 -4.26 -18.20 -6.62
CA VAL A 166 -5.56 -17.93 -5.99
C VAL A 166 -6.49 -19.14 -6.01
N LEU A 167 -6.53 -19.91 -7.10
CA LEU A 167 -7.52 -21.00 -7.23
C LEU A 167 -7.07 -22.31 -6.57
N THR A 168 -5.76 -22.53 -6.42
CA THR A 168 -5.25 -23.68 -5.63
C THR A 168 -5.28 -23.37 -4.13
N GLY A 169 -5.05 -22.10 -3.78
CA GLY A 169 -4.80 -21.73 -2.40
C GLY A 169 -3.52 -22.36 -1.84
N ASP A 170 -2.54 -22.66 -2.70
CA ASP A 170 -1.26 -23.20 -2.26
C ASP A 170 -0.32 -22.09 -1.80
N TRP A 171 0.64 -22.45 -0.95
CA TRP A 171 1.77 -21.58 -0.63
C TRP A 171 2.63 -21.35 -1.88
N VAL A 172 3.14 -20.13 -2.03
CA VAL A 172 4.10 -19.79 -3.08
C VAL A 172 5.49 -20.09 -2.55
N ASP A 173 6.27 -20.87 -3.31
CA ASP A 173 7.68 -21.08 -3.02
C ASP A 173 8.43 -19.72 -3.14
N PRO A 174 9.27 -19.33 -2.16
CA PRO A 174 9.92 -18.01 -2.18
C PRO A 174 10.79 -17.75 -3.43
N GLU A 175 11.55 -18.75 -3.90
CA GLU A 175 12.38 -18.58 -5.11
C GLU A 175 11.53 -18.56 -6.38
N GLU A 176 10.45 -19.34 -6.43
CA GLU A 176 9.47 -19.23 -7.50
C GLU A 176 8.83 -17.83 -7.51
N ALA A 177 8.47 -17.29 -6.34
CA ALA A 177 7.92 -15.94 -6.19
C ALA A 177 8.86 -14.88 -6.77
N ARG A 178 10.17 -15.03 -6.52
CA ARG A 178 11.20 -14.15 -7.10
C ARG A 178 11.26 -14.29 -8.62
N THR A 179 11.32 -15.53 -9.10
CA THR A 179 11.43 -15.83 -10.54
C THR A 179 10.25 -15.28 -11.34
N MET A 180 9.05 -15.27 -10.78
CA MET A 180 7.85 -14.76 -11.46
C MET A 180 7.64 -13.24 -11.30
N GLY A 181 8.55 -12.53 -10.61
CA GLY A 181 8.44 -11.08 -10.35
C GLY A 181 7.45 -10.72 -9.24
N LEU A 182 7.02 -11.68 -8.41
CA LEU A 182 6.17 -11.39 -7.25
C LEU A 182 6.98 -10.71 -6.15
N VAL A 183 8.22 -11.14 -5.90
CA VAL A 183 9.11 -10.54 -4.90
C VAL A 183 10.46 -10.18 -5.52
N HIS A 184 11.17 -9.25 -4.90
CA HIS A 184 12.41 -8.69 -5.44
C HIS A 184 13.63 -9.43 -4.89
N ASP A 185 13.61 -9.68 -3.58
CA ASP A 185 14.66 -10.41 -2.87
C ASP A 185 14.10 -11.55 -2.03
N VAL A 186 14.89 -12.61 -1.93
CA VAL A 186 14.68 -13.74 -1.02
C VAL A 186 15.95 -13.89 -0.20
N VAL A 187 15.81 -13.84 1.12
CA VAL A 187 16.92 -13.92 2.09
C VAL A 187 16.52 -14.78 3.29
N PRO A 188 17.45 -15.26 4.13
CA PRO A 188 17.10 -15.93 5.37
C PRO A 188 16.12 -15.11 6.21
N ASP A 189 15.15 -15.76 6.87
CA ASP A 189 14.08 -15.08 7.62
C ASP A 189 14.57 -14.06 8.66
N ASN A 190 15.76 -14.28 9.24
CA ASN A 190 16.38 -13.39 10.23
C ASN A 190 17.09 -12.18 9.61
N GLU A 191 17.23 -12.13 8.29
CA GLU A 191 17.90 -11.06 7.53
C GLU A 191 16.90 -10.17 6.79
N VAL A 192 15.62 -10.57 6.69
CA VAL A 192 14.59 -9.87 5.92
C VAL A 192 14.44 -8.40 6.31
N ASP A 193 14.34 -8.09 7.62
CA ASP A 193 14.16 -6.71 8.05
C ASP A 193 15.39 -5.85 7.75
N ALA A 194 16.59 -6.41 7.90
CA ALA A 194 17.84 -5.73 7.57
C ALA A 194 17.94 -5.47 6.07
N ARG A 195 17.69 -6.49 5.25
CA ARG A 195 17.73 -6.36 3.79
C ARG A 195 16.70 -5.36 3.26
N ALA A 196 15.49 -5.33 3.84
CA ALA A 196 14.46 -4.37 3.46
C ALA A 196 14.84 -2.93 3.81
N ARG A 197 15.48 -2.73 4.97
CA ARG A 197 16.05 -1.45 5.39
C ARG A 197 17.17 -1.00 4.47
N ASP A 198 18.11 -1.88 4.15
CA ASP A 198 19.22 -1.59 3.23
C ASP A 198 18.68 -1.16 1.86
N LEU A 199 17.71 -1.91 1.31
CA LEU A 199 17.06 -1.54 0.04
C LEU A 199 16.37 -0.16 0.13
N ALA A 200 15.71 0.15 1.24
CA ALA A 200 15.08 1.45 1.41
C ALA A 200 16.11 2.59 1.57
N ASP A 201 17.25 2.33 2.20
CA ASP A 201 18.36 3.29 2.29
C ASP A 201 18.96 3.56 0.91
N ASP A 202 19.22 2.52 0.11
CA ASP A 202 19.67 2.64 -1.28
C ASP A 202 18.68 3.50 -2.11
N LEU A 203 17.37 3.32 -1.89
CA LEU A 203 16.35 4.13 -2.54
C LEU A 203 16.41 5.60 -2.13
N CYS A 204 16.75 5.89 -0.86
CA CYS A 204 16.88 7.26 -0.32
C CYS A 204 18.05 8.06 -0.93
N GLU A 205 19.02 7.39 -1.55
CA GLU A 205 20.14 8.02 -2.26
C GLU A 205 19.71 8.69 -3.58
N ASN A 206 18.53 8.36 -4.10
CA ASN A 206 18.02 8.95 -5.33
C ASN A 206 17.34 10.31 -5.10
N ALA A 207 17.23 11.12 -6.15
CA ALA A 207 16.54 12.41 -6.10
C ALA A 207 15.04 12.23 -5.77
N PRO A 208 14.54 12.72 -4.62
CA PRO A 208 13.21 12.37 -4.12
C PRO A 208 12.07 12.86 -5.02
N LEU A 209 12.18 14.05 -5.63
CA LEU A 209 11.16 14.53 -6.57
C LEU A 209 11.11 13.68 -7.85
N GLY A 210 12.27 13.20 -8.32
CA GLY A 210 12.36 12.30 -9.46
C GLY A 210 11.73 10.94 -9.15
N MET A 211 12.01 10.38 -7.98
CA MET A 211 11.44 9.12 -7.50
C MET A 211 9.91 9.19 -7.37
N ALA A 212 9.39 10.26 -6.76
CA ALA A 212 7.95 10.46 -6.62
C ALA A 212 7.24 10.54 -7.99
N ASN A 213 7.80 11.32 -8.92
CA ASN A 213 7.25 11.44 -10.27
C ASN A 213 7.33 10.12 -11.06
N ALA A 214 8.44 9.38 -10.94
CA ALA A 214 8.59 8.07 -11.56
C ALA A 214 7.55 7.08 -11.04
N LYS A 215 7.31 7.04 -9.73
CA LYS A 215 6.29 6.19 -9.11
C LYS A 215 4.89 6.52 -9.62
N VAL A 216 4.51 7.79 -9.68
CA VAL A 216 3.21 8.22 -10.24
C VAL A 216 3.04 7.75 -11.68
N ALA A 217 4.05 7.95 -12.54
CA ALA A 217 3.99 7.55 -13.94
C ALA A 217 3.88 6.02 -14.10
N LEU A 218 4.67 5.25 -13.34
CA LEU A 218 4.65 3.79 -13.37
C LEU A 218 3.31 3.21 -12.89
N ASN A 219 2.75 3.74 -11.81
CA ASN A 219 1.45 3.30 -11.29
C ASN A 219 0.29 3.60 -12.27
N ALA A 220 0.39 4.67 -13.06
CA ALA A 220 -0.60 4.99 -14.08
C ALA A 220 -0.49 4.11 -15.35
N ALA A 221 0.68 3.52 -15.62
CA ALA A 221 1.00 2.91 -16.91
C ALA A 221 0.08 1.76 -17.34
N LEU A 222 -0.56 1.06 -16.38
CA LEU A 222 -1.50 -0.03 -16.65
C LEU A 222 -2.97 0.38 -16.52
N GLU A 223 -3.24 1.63 -16.15
CA GLU A 223 -4.58 2.16 -15.86
C GLU A 223 -5.04 3.18 -16.91
N THR A 224 -4.14 3.67 -17.76
CA THR A 224 -4.45 4.63 -18.84
C THR A 224 -4.01 4.13 -20.22
N PRO A 225 -4.59 4.66 -21.32
CA PRO A 225 -4.05 4.48 -22.66
C PRO A 225 -2.59 4.99 -22.76
N LEU A 226 -1.79 4.34 -23.61
CA LEU A 226 -0.36 4.66 -23.75
C LEU A 226 -0.10 6.14 -24.06
N ASP A 227 -0.91 6.75 -24.92
CA ASP A 227 -0.79 8.16 -25.30
C ASP A 227 -1.07 9.11 -24.13
N GLU A 228 -2.07 8.81 -23.30
CA GLU A 228 -2.34 9.54 -22.05
C GLU A 228 -1.21 9.36 -21.03
N GLY A 229 -0.69 8.14 -20.88
CA GLY A 229 0.44 7.84 -20.00
C GLY A 229 1.72 8.59 -20.40
N LEU A 230 2.04 8.64 -21.69
CA LEU A 230 3.19 9.40 -22.20
C LEU A 230 3.01 10.92 -22.01
N GLU A 231 1.79 11.44 -22.08
CA GLU A 231 1.54 12.85 -21.81
C GLU A 231 1.69 13.19 -20.31
N LEU A 232 1.23 12.29 -19.43
CA LEU A 232 1.50 12.38 -18.00
C LEU A 232 3.01 12.37 -17.72
N GLU A 233 3.76 11.45 -18.32
CA GLU A 233 5.22 11.36 -18.18
C GLU A 233 5.91 12.67 -18.56
N ARG A 234 5.57 13.27 -19.71
CA ARG A 234 6.12 14.57 -20.14
C ARG A 234 5.81 15.69 -19.15
N THR A 235 4.57 15.72 -18.66
CA THR A 235 4.13 16.73 -17.69
C THR A 235 4.92 16.63 -16.38
N LEU A 236 5.11 15.40 -15.88
CA LEU A 236 5.90 15.14 -14.68
C LEU A 236 7.38 15.43 -14.89
N GLY A 237 7.95 15.08 -16.05
CA GLY A 237 9.33 15.38 -16.41
C GLY A 237 9.62 16.88 -16.44
N ALA A 238 8.74 17.67 -17.08
CA ALA A 238 8.89 19.12 -17.19
C ALA A 238 8.87 19.84 -15.81
N GLN A 239 8.30 19.23 -14.78
CA GLN A 239 8.34 19.77 -13.41
C GLN A 239 9.72 19.69 -12.77
N LEU A 240 10.60 18.82 -13.29
CA LEU A 240 11.92 18.53 -12.72
C LEU A 240 13.04 19.40 -13.30
N ASP A 241 12.91 19.88 -14.54
CA ASP A 241 13.99 20.53 -15.31
C ASP A 241 14.65 21.76 -14.64
N ASP A 242 13.95 22.45 -13.73
CA ASP A 242 14.47 23.60 -12.96
C ASP A 242 14.52 23.35 -11.43
N THR A 243 14.50 22.08 -11.04
CA THR A 243 14.72 21.70 -9.63
C THR A 243 16.21 21.76 -9.28
N TYR A 244 16.51 21.88 -7.98
CA TYR A 244 17.89 21.80 -7.51
C TYR A 244 18.51 20.44 -7.87
N ASP A 245 17.78 19.35 -7.61
CA ASP A 245 18.26 17.99 -7.79
C ASP A 245 18.57 17.65 -9.24
N TYR A 246 17.79 18.19 -10.20
CA TYR A 246 18.10 18.04 -11.62
C TYR A 246 19.49 18.58 -11.93
N HIS A 247 19.76 19.84 -11.57
CA HIS A 247 21.06 20.45 -11.83
C HIS A 247 22.19 19.78 -11.05
N GLU A 248 21.95 19.42 -9.80
CA GLU A 248 22.91 18.75 -8.94
C GLU A 248 23.32 17.40 -9.51
N GLY A 249 22.36 16.58 -9.94
CA GLY A 249 22.63 15.26 -10.54
C GLY A 249 23.51 15.36 -11.79
N PHE A 250 23.23 16.31 -12.69
CA PHE A 250 24.08 16.53 -13.86
C PHE A 250 25.44 17.12 -13.50
N SER A 251 25.52 18.06 -12.55
CA SER A 251 26.78 18.68 -12.14
C SER A 251 27.70 17.67 -11.47
N ALA A 252 27.19 16.90 -10.50
CA ALA A 252 27.91 15.83 -9.83
C ALA A 252 28.46 14.79 -10.82
N ARG A 253 27.66 14.42 -11.82
CA ARG A 253 28.08 13.49 -12.87
C ARG A 253 29.20 14.04 -13.76
N ILE A 254 29.16 15.33 -14.09
CA ILE A 254 30.22 16.00 -14.87
C ILE A 254 31.50 16.12 -14.04
N GLU A 255 31.37 16.33 -12.73
CA GLU A 255 32.47 16.55 -11.78
C GLU A 255 33.04 15.26 -11.17
N ASP A 256 32.48 14.09 -11.52
CA ASP A 256 32.85 12.77 -10.99
C ASP A 256 32.82 12.69 -9.45
N ARG A 257 31.72 13.19 -8.87
CA ARG A 257 31.43 13.14 -7.43
C ARG A 257 30.03 12.58 -7.17
N GLU A 258 29.78 12.20 -5.92
CA GLU A 258 28.44 11.81 -5.47
C GLU A 258 27.50 13.05 -5.43
N PRO A 259 26.24 12.90 -5.87
CA PRO A 259 25.26 13.98 -5.82
C PRO A 259 24.66 14.15 -4.41
N GLU A 260 24.39 15.40 -4.03
CA GLU A 260 23.70 15.73 -2.78
C GLU A 260 22.27 16.22 -3.05
N PHE A 261 21.30 15.30 -3.09
CA PHE A 261 19.90 15.65 -3.38
C PHE A 261 19.16 16.23 -2.17
N GLU A 262 18.36 17.28 -2.42
CA GLU A 262 17.63 18.06 -1.41
C GLU A 262 16.11 18.08 -1.58
N GLY A 263 15.57 17.63 -2.73
CA GLY A 263 14.13 17.53 -2.95
C GLY A 263 13.41 18.86 -3.04
N ARG A 264 14.02 19.88 -3.67
CA ARG A 264 13.47 21.25 -3.70
C ARG A 264 13.59 21.94 -5.05
N SER A 265 12.72 22.93 -5.27
CA SER A 265 12.86 23.85 -6.40
C SER A 265 14.02 24.82 -6.20
N ARG A 266 14.67 25.23 -7.29
CA ARG A 266 15.85 26.11 -7.26
C ARG A 266 15.54 27.52 -6.74
N ALA A 267 14.31 28.01 -6.95
CA ALA A 267 13.83 29.31 -6.47
C ALA A 267 13.68 29.42 -4.93
N SER A 268 13.73 28.30 -4.21
CA SER A 268 13.50 28.23 -2.75
C SER A 268 14.70 28.66 -1.87
N ARG A 269 15.83 29.06 -2.46
CA ARG A 269 17.09 29.43 -1.75
C ARG A 269 17.01 30.61 -0.77
N SER A 270 15.84 31.22 -0.53
CA SER A 270 15.71 32.49 0.20
C SER A 270 15.24 32.41 1.66
N ARG A 271 15.10 31.23 2.29
CA ARG A 271 14.82 31.15 3.73
C ARG A 271 15.62 30.07 4.47
N PRO A 272 16.38 30.42 5.52
CA PRO A 272 17.03 29.42 6.36
C PRO A 272 15.97 28.55 7.05
N ARG A 273 16.17 27.22 7.00
CA ARG A 273 15.36 26.25 7.75
C ARG A 273 15.65 26.42 9.24
N SER A 274 14.81 27.19 9.93
CA SER A 274 14.71 27.13 11.38
C SER A 274 13.26 27.37 11.82
N ARG A 275 12.56 26.30 12.18
CA ARG A 275 11.72 26.25 13.38
C ARG A 275 11.24 24.83 13.64
N ALA A 276 11.68 24.31 14.78
CA ALA A 276 11.20 23.09 15.40
C ALA A 276 9.66 23.04 15.40
N TRP A 277 9.15 21.93 14.89
CA TRP A 277 7.78 21.47 15.09
C TRP A 277 7.45 21.48 16.59
N ARG A 278 6.33 22.11 16.95
CA ARG A 278 5.74 22.05 18.30
C ARG A 278 4.36 21.41 18.17
N PRO A 279 4.08 20.28 18.83
CA PRO A 279 2.74 19.72 18.82
C PRO A 279 1.76 20.65 19.55
N HIS A 280 0.56 20.75 19.00
CA HIS A 280 -0.51 21.60 19.49
C HIS A 280 -0.92 21.23 20.91
N GLY A 281 -0.57 22.09 21.87
CA GLY A 281 -1.10 22.04 23.23
C GLY A 281 -2.59 22.37 23.27
N THR A 282 -3.37 21.46 23.85
CA THR A 282 -4.77 21.61 24.23
C THR A 282 -5.03 22.92 24.98
N ARG A 283 -5.94 23.75 24.47
CA ARG A 283 -6.49 24.90 25.21
C ARG A 283 -7.62 24.44 26.14
N PRO A 284 -7.62 24.80 27.44
CA PRO A 284 -8.76 24.56 28.29
C PRO A 284 -9.86 25.61 28.04
N ALA A 285 -11.10 25.16 28.16
CA ALA A 285 -12.31 25.96 28.08
C ALA A 285 -12.48 26.85 29.33
N SER A 286 -12.85 28.12 29.13
CA SER A 286 -13.46 28.92 30.19
C SER A 286 -14.34 30.03 29.65
N GLY A 287 -15.62 30.01 30.05
CA GLY A 287 -16.32 31.21 30.52
C GLY A 287 -16.97 32.13 29.49
N ARG A 288 -18.26 31.90 29.22
CA ARG A 288 -19.26 32.93 28.83
C ARG A 288 -19.40 33.98 29.97
N PRO A 289 -19.94 35.22 29.76
CA PRO A 289 -21.31 35.36 29.24
C PRO A 289 -21.74 36.67 28.50
N THR A 290 -22.94 36.51 27.90
CA THR A 290 -24.09 37.45 27.76
C THR A 290 -24.26 38.47 26.62
N ARG A 291 -25.44 38.29 26.00
CA ARG A 291 -26.47 39.24 25.50
C ARG A 291 -26.33 39.83 24.08
N GLY A 292 -27.37 39.60 23.27
CA GLY A 292 -27.65 40.32 22.03
C GLY A 292 -28.75 39.68 21.18
N ARG A 293 -29.94 40.28 21.19
CA ARG A 293 -31.23 39.86 20.61
C ARG A 293 -31.33 39.70 19.07
N LEU A 294 -32.26 38.80 18.69
CA LEU A 294 -33.31 38.88 17.63
C LEU A 294 -32.94 39.01 16.13
N GLY A 295 -33.50 38.11 15.31
CA GLY A 295 -33.64 38.31 13.85
C GLY A 295 -34.20 37.12 13.06
N ARG A 296 -35.54 37.07 12.97
CA ARG A 296 -36.45 36.27 12.14
C ARG A 296 -35.98 35.65 10.79
N SER A 297 -36.52 34.44 10.54
CA SER A 297 -37.17 33.88 9.31
C SER A 297 -36.35 33.82 8.00
N SER A 298 -36.45 32.83 7.11
CA SER A 298 -37.58 31.98 6.71
C SER A 298 -37.09 30.76 5.91
N ARG A 299 -37.88 29.68 5.93
CA ARG A 299 -37.71 28.46 5.14
C ARG A 299 -38.35 28.63 3.74
N ALA A 300 -37.69 28.16 2.70
CA ALA A 300 -38.30 27.79 1.41
C ALA A 300 -37.63 26.47 0.95
N ARG A 301 -38.27 25.32 1.15
CA ARG A 301 -39.24 24.61 0.28
C ARG A 301 -38.64 23.97 -0.98
N HIS A 302 -38.57 22.64 -0.89
CA HIS A 302 -38.57 21.65 -1.96
C HIS A 302 -39.49 21.96 -3.16
N ARG A 303 -38.97 21.69 -4.37
CA ARG A 303 -39.61 21.05 -5.55
C ARG A 303 -38.45 20.54 -6.44
N GLY A 304 -38.42 19.40 -7.12
CA GLY A 304 -39.33 18.27 -7.34
C GLY A 304 -38.60 17.29 -8.27
N CYS A 305 -38.83 15.99 -8.11
CA CYS A 305 -38.49 14.94 -9.07
C CYS A 305 -39.61 14.85 -10.14
N PRO A 306 -39.40 14.28 -11.35
CA PRO A 306 -39.30 12.81 -11.46
C PRO A 306 -38.36 12.28 -12.58
N PRO A 307 -38.00 10.98 -12.53
CA PRO A 307 -37.24 10.31 -13.58
C PRO A 307 -38.15 9.66 -14.64
N ARG A 308 -37.72 9.65 -15.91
CA ARG A 308 -38.32 8.81 -16.96
C ARG A 308 -37.65 7.44 -16.98
N ARG A 309 -38.47 6.40 -16.80
CA ARG A 309 -38.17 4.99 -17.10
C ARG A 309 -38.29 4.72 -18.60
N THR A 310 -37.49 3.78 -19.09
CA THR A 310 -37.80 2.61 -19.95
C THR A 310 -36.45 2.10 -20.47
N GLY A 311 -36.04 0.84 -20.37
CA GLY A 311 -36.78 -0.40 -20.43
C GLY A 311 -36.33 -1.14 -21.69
N GLY A 312 -35.39 -2.09 -21.57
CA GLY A 312 -34.88 -2.84 -22.72
C GLY A 312 -33.92 -3.96 -22.34
N ARG A 313 -34.39 -4.96 -21.57
CA ARG A 313 -33.68 -6.23 -21.40
C ARG A 313 -33.97 -7.13 -22.59
N VAL A 314 -32.97 -7.36 -23.46
CA VAL A 314 -32.99 -8.46 -24.43
C VAL A 314 -32.59 -9.75 -23.69
N ARG A 315 -33.52 -10.71 -23.61
CA ARG A 315 -33.26 -12.07 -23.12
C ARG A 315 -32.55 -12.87 -24.21
N CYS A 316 -31.30 -13.26 -23.99
CA CYS A 316 -30.65 -14.34 -24.74
C CYS A 316 -31.34 -15.68 -24.44
N ARG A 317 -31.86 -16.34 -25.47
CA ARG A 317 -32.32 -17.73 -25.40
C ARG A 317 -31.12 -18.66 -25.34
N ARG A 318 -30.94 -19.35 -24.21
CA ARG A 318 -30.12 -20.56 -24.12
C ARG A 318 -30.78 -21.68 -24.94
N ARG A 319 -30.04 -22.31 -25.85
CA ARG A 319 -30.35 -23.63 -26.40
C ARG A 319 -29.25 -24.61 -26.01
N SER A 320 -29.63 -25.64 -25.28
CA SER A 320 -29.05 -26.98 -25.20
C SER A 320 -30.20 -27.85 -24.69
N PRO A 321 -30.43 -29.08 -25.20
CA PRO A 321 -29.46 -30.17 -24.94
C PRO A 321 -29.40 -31.27 -26.03
N ALA A 322 -28.36 -32.10 -26.00
CA ALA A 322 -28.47 -33.52 -26.40
C ALA A 322 -27.37 -34.38 -25.75
N ARG A 323 -27.83 -35.38 -24.99
CA ARG A 323 -27.12 -36.60 -24.53
C ARG A 323 -26.78 -37.47 -25.76
N THR A 324 -25.77 -38.35 -25.78
CA THR A 324 -25.65 -39.72 -25.21
C THR A 324 -24.28 -40.28 -25.68
N GLY A 325 -23.37 -40.82 -24.83
CA GLY A 325 -23.16 -42.26 -24.54
C GLY A 325 -22.67 -43.12 -25.74
N PRO A 326 -21.81 -44.18 -25.62
CA PRO A 326 -21.36 -44.90 -24.41
C PRO A 326 -19.83 -45.19 -24.30
N THR A 327 -19.44 -45.67 -23.12
CA THR A 327 -18.16 -46.29 -22.73
C THR A 327 -18.04 -47.74 -23.23
N PRO A 328 -16.80 -48.29 -23.28
CA PRO A 328 -16.59 -49.61 -22.70
C PRO A 328 -15.36 -49.72 -21.77
N ARG A 329 -15.60 -50.41 -20.64
CA ARG A 329 -14.66 -51.23 -19.82
C ARG A 329 -14.03 -52.31 -20.73
N THR A 330 -12.86 -52.94 -20.52
CA THR A 330 -11.98 -53.28 -19.39
C THR A 330 -10.79 -54.04 -20.00
N GLY A 331 -9.62 -54.08 -19.35
CA GLY A 331 -8.58 -55.06 -19.68
C GLY A 331 -7.29 -54.86 -18.89
N ARG A 332 -7.21 -55.44 -17.69
CA ARG A 332 -5.96 -55.76 -17.00
C ARG A 332 -5.48 -57.12 -17.50
N ALA A 333 -4.25 -57.17 -18.00
CA ALA A 333 -3.24 -58.20 -17.79
C ALA A 333 -1.92 -57.61 -18.30
#